data_AF-A0A933UP98-F1
#
_entry.id   AF-A0A933UP98-F1
#
_cell.length_a   1.000
_cell.length_b   1.000
_cell.length_c   1.000
_cell.angle_alpha   90.00
_cell.angle_beta   90.00
_cell.angle_gamma   90.00
#
_symmetry.space_group_name_H-M   'P 1'
#
loop_
_entity.id
_entity.type
_entity.pdbx_description
1 polymer ?
#
loop_
_entity_poly.entity_id
_entity_poly.type
_entity_poly.pdbx_seq_one_letter_code
_entity_poly.pdbx_strand_id
1 'polypeptide(L)'
;MALVADSKANHLAADLLALQATTAYGRHSGLVEAAGQAAEPRATVIALAQVLAGYEAAMDRTAWRNPRAASTRYLTFLAGHGYTLSQVEERARLA
;
A
#
# COMPACT_ATOMS: atom_id res chain seq x y z
N MET A 1 -10.04 10.14 -4.41
CA MET A 1 -8.62 9.87 -4.16
C MET A 1 -8.10 9.04 -5.32
N ALA A 2 -7.27 9.60 -6.20
CA ALA A 2 -6.70 8.85 -7.31
C ALA A 2 -5.48 8.09 -6.80
N LEU A 3 -5.66 6.82 -6.45
CA LEU A 3 -4.63 5.91 -5.92
C LEU A 3 -3.32 5.93 -6.73
N VAL A 4 -3.42 6.17 -8.04
CA VAL A 4 -2.28 6.20 -8.98
C VAL A 4 -1.52 7.54 -8.93
N ALA A 5 -2.18 8.63 -8.50
CA ALA A 5 -1.57 9.96 -8.44
C ALA A 5 -0.94 10.29 -7.07
N ASP A 6 -1.18 9.46 -6.05
CA ASP A 6 -0.63 9.67 -4.71
C ASP A 6 0.86 9.29 -4.66
N SER A 7 1.72 10.27 -4.39
CA SER A 7 3.17 10.07 -4.38
C SER A 7 3.63 9.15 -3.24
N LYS A 8 2.99 9.22 -2.07
CA LYS A 8 3.32 8.35 -0.92
C LYS A 8 2.95 6.90 -1.23
N ALA A 9 1.77 6.68 -1.80
CA ALA A 9 1.36 5.34 -2.24
C ALA A 9 2.31 4.78 -3.32
N ASN A 10 2.72 5.61 -4.28
CA ASN A 10 3.67 5.19 -5.32
C ASN A 10 5.04 4.82 -4.74
N HIS A 11 5.55 5.57 -3.75
CA HIS A 11 6.80 5.21 -3.09
C HIS A 11 6.69 3.88 -2.34
N LEU A 12 5.64 3.70 -1.54
CA LEU A 12 5.41 2.46 -0.79
C LEU A 12 5.22 1.24 -1.70
N ALA A 13 4.49 1.37 -2.81
CA ALA A 13 4.30 0.28 -3.77
C ALA A 13 5.62 -0.12 -4.45
N ALA A 14 6.49 0.83 -4.75
CA ALA A 14 7.82 0.54 -5.27
C ALA A 14 8.70 -0.19 -4.26
N ASP A 15 8.66 0.23 -2.99
CA ASP A 15 9.41 -0.41 -1.91
C ASP A 15 8.94 -1.87 -1.71
N LEU A 16 7.62 -2.11 -1.69
CA LEU A 16 7.04 -3.46 -1.60
C LEU A 16 7.48 -4.38 -2.76
N LEU A 17 7.67 -3.81 -3.94
CA LEU A 17 8.11 -4.54 -5.14
C LEU A 17 9.64 -4.59 -5.28
N ALA A 18 10.38 -4.01 -4.34
CA ALA A 18 11.83 -3.84 -4.35
C ALA A 18 12.36 -3.20 -5.66
N LEU A 19 11.59 -2.24 -6.21
CA LEU A 19 11.97 -1.54 -7.43
C LEU A 19 13.07 -0.52 -7.12
N GLN A 20 14.14 -0.54 -7.92
CA GLN A 20 15.21 0.42 -7.78
C GLN A 20 14.70 1.81 -8.15
N ALA A 21 14.75 2.72 -7.20
CA ALA A 21 14.24 4.07 -7.39
C ALA A 21 15.21 4.89 -8.24
N THR A 22 14.88 5.12 -9.51
CA THR A 22 15.39 6.28 -10.25
C THR A 22 14.62 7.51 -9.79
N THR A 23 14.92 8.00 -8.60
CA THR A 23 14.24 9.18 -8.04
C THR A 23 14.72 10.44 -8.76
N ALA A 24 13.95 10.89 -9.75
CA ALA A 24 14.02 12.25 -10.24
C ALA A 24 12.77 13.00 -9.72
N TYR A 25 12.98 14.03 -8.89
CA TYR A 25 11.93 14.96 -8.42
C TYR A 25 10.63 14.31 -7.92
N GLY A 26 10.71 13.37 -6.96
CA GLY A 26 9.53 12.78 -6.32
C GLY A 26 8.63 11.93 -7.23
N ARG A 27 9.07 11.63 -8.45
CA ARG A 27 8.44 10.67 -9.36
C ARG A 27 9.22 9.37 -9.30
N HIS A 28 8.53 8.28 -8.97
CA HIS A 28 9.10 6.94 -9.03
C HIS A 28 8.82 6.33 -10.43
N SER A 29 9.77 6.45 -11.36
CA SER A 29 9.62 5.91 -12.73
C SER A 29 9.62 4.38 -12.77
N GLY A 30 10.26 3.72 -11.80
CA GLY A 30 10.38 2.25 -11.74
C GLY A 30 9.03 1.52 -11.74
N LEU A 31 7.98 2.09 -11.15
CA LEU A 31 6.64 1.50 -11.13
C LEU A 31 5.97 1.55 -12.51
N VAL A 32 6.11 2.66 -13.21
CA VAL A 32 5.54 2.84 -14.56
C VAL A 32 6.25 1.92 -15.54
N GLU A 33 7.58 1.83 -15.46
CA GLU A 33 8.37 0.90 -16.27
C GLU A 33 8.01 -0.55 -15.98
N ALA A 34 7.94 -0.94 -14.70
CA ALA A 34 7.56 -2.29 -14.29
C ALA A 34 6.15 -2.66 -14.75
N ALA A 35 5.18 -1.74 -14.67
CA ALA A 35 3.83 -1.96 -15.16
C ALA A 35 3.77 -2.09 -16.68
N GLY A 36 4.52 -1.27 -17.41
CA GLY A 36 4.56 -1.30 -18.88
C GLY A 36 5.19 -2.56 -19.47
N GLN A 37 6.05 -3.25 -18.72
CA GLN A 37 6.73 -4.48 -19.14
C GLN A 37 6.15 -5.75 -18.50
N ALA A 38 5.12 -5.63 -17.66
CA ALA A 38 4.59 -6.76 -16.90
C ALA A 38 3.77 -7.71 -17.78
N ALA A 39 4.08 -9.00 -17.70
CA ALA A 39 3.14 -10.04 -18.09
C ALA A 39 1.93 -10.06 -17.13
N GLU A 40 0.80 -10.62 -17.56
CA GLU A 40 -0.48 -10.59 -16.84
C GLU A 40 -0.37 -11.01 -15.35
N PRO A 41 0.31 -12.12 -14.98
CA PRO A 41 0.47 -12.48 -13.57
C PRO A 41 1.24 -11.43 -12.76
N ARG A 42 2.25 -10.80 -13.37
CA ARG A 42 3.05 -9.76 -12.72
C ARG A 42 2.26 -8.47 -12.58
N ALA A 43 1.42 -8.13 -13.55
CA ALA A 43 0.54 -6.97 -13.50
C ALA A 43 -0.45 -7.08 -12.33
N THR A 44 -0.98 -8.28 -12.03
CA THR A 44 -1.82 -8.51 -10.85
C THR A 44 -1.08 -8.23 -9.54
N VAL A 45 0.19 -8.67 -9.43
CA VAL A 45 1.02 -8.40 -8.24
C VAL A 45 1.30 -6.91 -8.08
N ILE A 46 1.58 -6.21 -9.18
CA ILE A 46 1.80 -4.75 -9.17
C ILE A 46 0.52 -4.02 -8.74
N ALA A 47 -0.64 -4.42 -9.26
CA ALA A 47 -1.92 -3.86 -8.87
C ALA A 47 -2.23 -4.11 -7.38
N LEU A 48 -1.93 -5.31 -6.86
CA LEU A 48 -2.08 -5.63 -5.44
C LEU A 48 -1.18 -4.74 -4.58
N ALA A 49 0.11 -4.61 -4.93
CA ALA A 49 1.05 -3.75 -4.22
C ALA A 49 0.57 -2.30 -4.18
N GLN A 50 0.06 -1.78 -5.30
CA GLN A 50 -0.49 -0.42 -5.37
C GLN A 50 -1.69 -0.23 -4.44
N VAL A 51 -2.62 -1.20 -4.39
CA VAL A 51 -3.78 -1.12 -3.50
C VAL A 51 -3.36 -1.14 -2.03
N LEU A 52 -2.43 -2.02 -1.64
CA LEU A 52 -1.93 -2.09 -0.27
C LEU A 52 -1.20 -0.81 0.14
N ALA A 53 -0.33 -0.30 -0.73
CA ALA A 53 0.35 0.96 -0.53
C ALA A 53 -0.62 2.15 -0.42
N GLY A 54 -1.74 2.12 -1.13
CA GLY A 54 -2.82 3.10 -1.00
C GLY A 54 -3.49 3.11 0.37
N TYR A 55 -3.79 1.92 0.89
CA TYR A 55 -4.34 1.78 2.24
C TYR A 55 -3.37 2.33 3.28
N GLU A 56 -2.10 1.99 3.17
CA GLU A 56 -1.06 2.44 4.10
C GLU A 56 -0.75 3.93 3.95
N ALA A 57 -0.79 4.46 2.73
CA ALA A 57 -0.65 5.89 2.49
C ALA A 57 -1.76 6.70 3.16
N ALA A 58 -3.01 6.20 3.08
CA ALA A 58 -4.19 6.80 3.70
C ALA A 58 -4.25 6.57 5.22
N MET A 59 -3.45 5.65 5.77
CA MET A 59 -3.30 5.51 7.21
C MET A 59 -2.43 6.64 7.76
N ASP A 60 -3.00 7.31 8.75
CA ASP A 60 -2.37 8.37 9.52
C ASP A 60 -2.43 8.00 11.01
N ARG A 61 -1.82 8.81 11.87
CA ARG A 61 -1.84 8.60 13.32
C ARG A 61 -3.26 8.61 13.93
N THR A 62 -4.24 9.20 13.25
CA THR A 62 -5.64 9.24 13.69
C THR A 62 -6.38 7.95 13.40
N ALA A 63 -5.92 7.13 12.45
CA ALA A 63 -6.52 5.84 12.10
C ALA A 63 -6.62 4.87 13.29
N TRP A 64 -5.77 5.04 14.30
CA TRP A 64 -5.82 4.26 15.54
C TRP A 64 -6.91 4.71 16.52
N ARG A 65 -7.19 6.02 16.54
CA ARG A 65 -8.17 6.62 17.46
C ARG A 65 -9.57 6.67 16.86
N ASN A 66 -9.64 6.81 15.54
CA ASN A 66 -10.86 6.84 14.75
C ASN A 66 -10.71 5.84 13.60
N PRO A 67 -10.87 4.54 13.88
CA PRO A 67 -10.81 3.52 12.85
C PRO A 67 -11.87 3.77 11.78
N ARG A 68 -11.44 3.63 10.53
CA ARG A 68 -12.30 3.78 9.35
C ARG A 68 -12.46 2.40 8.73
N ALA A 69 -13.58 2.16 8.05
CA ALA A 69 -13.82 0.88 7.36
C ALA A 69 -12.64 0.46 6.44
N ALA A 70 -11.97 1.43 5.82
CA ALA A 70 -10.76 1.21 5.02
C ALA A 70 -9.59 0.65 5.85
N SER A 71 -9.31 1.23 7.02
CA SER A 71 -8.27 0.78 7.94
C SER A 71 -8.58 -0.63 8.46
N THR A 72 -9.82 -0.88 8.88
CA THR A 72 -10.27 -2.19 9.36
C THR A 72 -10.11 -3.27 8.29
N ARG A 73 -10.49 -2.97 7.04
CA ARG A 73 -10.33 -3.88 5.90
C ARG A 73 -8.86 -4.23 5.66
N TYR A 74 -7.99 -3.23 5.67
CA TYR A 74 -6.56 -3.42 5.45
C TYR A 74 -5.91 -4.27 6.55
N LEU A 75 -6.16 -3.95 7.82
CA LEU A 75 -5.62 -4.70 8.95
C LEU A 75 -6.15 -6.14 9.00
N THR A 76 -7.42 -6.35 8.64
CA THR A 76 -7.99 -7.70 8.51
C THR A 76 -7.31 -8.49 7.38
N PHE A 77 -7.04 -7.84 6.25
CA PHE A 77 -6.31 -8.46 5.15
C PHE A 77 -4.89 -8.86 5.57
N LEU A 78 -4.16 -7.97 6.26
CA LEU A 78 -2.81 -8.25 6.75
C LEU A 78 -2.79 -9.43 7.74
N ALA A 79 -3.68 -9.41 8.73
CA ALA A 79 -3.80 -10.51 9.69
C ALA A 79 -4.14 -11.84 9.01
N GLY A 80 -5.04 -11.82 8.02
CA GLY A 80 -5.39 -13.00 7.24
C GLY A 80 -4.24 -13.60 6.42
N HIS A 81 -3.20 -12.82 6.13
CA HIS A 81 -1.98 -13.25 5.42
C HIS A 81 -0.80 -13.50 6.37
N GLY A 82 -1.04 -13.59 7.69
CA GLY A 82 -0.04 -13.97 8.68
C GLY A 82 0.78 -12.83 9.27
N TYR A 83 0.46 -11.57 8.96
CA TYR A 83 1.07 -10.43 9.65
C TYR A 83 0.55 -10.37 11.10
N THR A 84 1.48 -10.32 12.06
CA THR A 84 1.13 -10.20 13.49
C THR A 84 0.86 -8.75 13.83
N LEU A 85 -0.41 -8.42 14.05
CA LEU A 85 -0.83 -7.08 14.44
C LEU A 85 -0.35 -6.74 15.86
N SER A 86 0.12 -5.50 16.04
CA SER A 86 0.34 -4.93 17.36
C SER A 86 -0.98 -4.69 18.10
N GLN A 87 -0.93 -4.47 19.41
CA GLN A 87 -2.15 -4.24 20.21
C GLN A 87 -2.98 -3.03 19.74
N VAL A 88 -2.32 -1.98 19.24
CA VAL A 88 -3.02 -0.77 18.75
C VAL A 88 -3.71 -1.02 17.40
N GLU A 89 -3.06 -1.79 16.53
CA GLU A 89 -3.64 -2.22 15.25
C GLU A 89 -4.81 -3.17 15.47
N GLU A 90 -4.67 -4.11 16.41
CA GLU A 90 -5.74 -5.04 16.74
C GLU A 90 -6.97 -4.32 17.31
N ARG A 91 -6.78 -3.30 18.15
CA ARG A 91 -7.87 -2.44 18.61
C ARG A 91 -8.53 -1.71 17.45
N ALA A 92 -7.75 -1.17 16.51
CA ALA A 92 -8.29 -0.45 15.36
C ALA A 92 -9.02 -1.39 14.38
N ARG A 93 -8.63 -2.66 14.31
CA ARG A 93 -9.30 -3.69 13.51
C ARG A 93 -10.68 -4.06 14.07
N LEU A 94 -10.84 -4.03 15.40
CA LEU A 94 -12.05 -4.49 16.09
C LEU A 94 -13.08 -3.38 16.38
N ALA A 95 -12.75 -2.12 16.10
CA ALA A 95 -13.62 -0.96 16.28
C ALA A 95 -14.53 -0.72 15.08
#